data_AF-A0A3G5TA17-F1
#
_entry.id   AF-A0A3G5TA17-F1
#
_cell.length_a   1.000
_cell.length_b   1.000
_cell.length_c   1.000
_cell.angle_alpha   90.00
_cell.angle_beta   90.00
_cell.angle_gamma   90.00
#
_symmetry.space_group_name_H-M   'P 1'
#
loop_
_entity.id
_entity.type
_entity.pdbx_description
1 polymer ?
#
loop_
_entity_poly.entity_id
_entity_poly.type
_entity_poly.pdbx_seq_one_letter_code
_entity_poly.pdbx_strand_id
1 'polypeptide(L)'
;MSQATRWFARPYVAAESLDELRGPTRGTLTLPRRLDWGPRRPFDLNNDRHLVIMYETVLNEARQIEDVRQYINKQILVRLWDRLTLPPDVRRLWEERIPELRKRSAA
;
A
#
# COMPACT_ATOMS: atom_id res chain seq x y z
N MET A 1 10.47 -27.74 24.38
CA MET A 1 9.07 -27.88 23.94
C MET A 1 8.68 -26.64 23.13
N SER A 2 8.33 -26.87 21.87
CA SER A 2 7.58 -25.98 20.95
C SER A 2 8.17 -24.61 20.59
N GLN A 3 9.07 -24.58 19.61
CA GLN A 3 9.09 -23.46 18.66
C GLN A 3 7.99 -23.72 17.64
N ALA A 4 6.81 -23.12 17.88
CA ALA A 4 5.74 -23.09 16.91
C ALA A 4 6.23 -22.34 15.67
N THR A 5 6.00 -22.97 14.53
CA THR A 5 6.74 -22.70 13.33
C THR A 5 6.26 -21.46 12.60
N ARG A 6 7.20 -20.60 12.20
CA ARG A 6 6.96 -19.50 11.24
C ARG A 6 6.74 -20.06 9.83
N TRP A 7 5.65 -20.78 9.60
CA TRP A 7 5.26 -21.19 8.24
C TRP A 7 4.39 -20.09 7.59
N PHE A 8 4.99 -19.43 6.58
CA PHE A 8 4.36 -18.56 5.57
C PHE A 8 3.89 -17.15 5.95
N ALA A 9 4.62 -16.42 6.80
CA ALA A 9 4.48 -14.96 6.77
C ALA A 9 5.07 -14.44 5.45
N ARG A 10 4.23 -14.22 4.43
CA ARG A 10 4.62 -13.49 3.22
C ARG A 10 5.22 -12.16 3.67
N PRO A 11 6.50 -11.85 3.37
CA PRO A 11 7.08 -10.58 3.80
C PRO A 11 6.38 -9.47 3.04
N TYR A 12 5.55 -8.71 3.74
CA TYR A 12 5.04 -7.45 3.25
C TYR A 12 6.21 -6.45 3.25
N VAL A 13 6.23 -5.59 2.23
CA VAL A 13 7.22 -4.51 2.12
C VAL A 13 6.59 -3.20 2.59
N ALA A 14 7.36 -2.40 3.29
CA ALA A 14 6.97 -1.05 3.73
C ALA A 14 8.15 -0.10 3.49
N ALA A 15 7.84 1.14 3.09
CA ALA A 15 8.86 2.18 2.98
C ALA A 15 9.39 2.56 4.36
N GLU A 16 10.63 3.05 4.41
CA GLU A 16 11.20 3.51 5.69
C GLU A 16 10.72 4.92 6.03
N SER A 17 10.27 5.69 5.04
CA SER A 17 9.70 7.02 5.24
C SER A 17 8.66 7.38 4.16
N LEU A 18 7.81 8.37 4.48
CA LEU A 18 6.88 8.93 3.50
C LEU A 18 7.60 9.57 2.30
N ASP A 19 8.83 10.08 2.48
CA ASP A 19 9.54 10.78 1.40
C ASP A 19 10.05 9.88 0.27
N GLU A 20 9.97 8.57 0.43
CA GLU A 20 10.25 7.62 -0.65
C GLU A 20 9.06 7.45 -1.61
N LEU A 21 7.86 7.87 -1.20
CA LEU A 21 6.61 7.59 -1.88
C LEU A 21 6.29 8.68 -2.90
N ARG A 22 6.67 8.43 -4.16
CA ARG A 22 6.61 9.40 -5.27
C ARG A 22 5.63 8.98 -6.38
N GLY A 23 4.73 8.05 -6.08
CA GLY A 23 3.76 7.56 -7.04
C GLY A 23 2.87 8.66 -7.65
N PRO A 24 2.28 8.39 -8.83
CA PRO A 24 1.42 9.32 -9.52
C PRO A 24 0.15 9.62 -8.71
N THR A 25 -0.36 10.85 -8.83
CA THR A 25 -1.54 11.31 -8.08
C THR A 25 -2.74 11.66 -8.97
N ARG A 26 -2.55 11.69 -10.29
CA ARG A 26 -3.57 12.10 -11.27
C ARG A 26 -3.41 11.35 -12.58
N GLY A 27 -4.49 11.33 -13.37
CA GLY A 27 -4.54 10.66 -14.65
C GLY A 27 -4.87 9.18 -14.50
N THR A 28 -4.46 8.39 -15.48
CA THR A 28 -4.86 6.99 -15.59
C THR A 28 -3.65 6.08 -15.47
N LEU A 29 -3.74 5.04 -14.65
CA LEU A 29 -2.65 4.11 -14.35
C LEU A 29 -3.09 2.66 -14.50
N THR A 30 -2.31 1.84 -15.18
CA THR A 30 -2.52 0.38 -15.23
C THR A 30 -1.43 -0.31 -14.43
N LEU A 31 -1.81 -1.13 -13.46
CA LEU A 31 -0.85 -1.90 -12.68
C LEU A 31 -0.27 -3.06 -13.51
N PRO A 32 1.00 -3.45 -13.29
CA PRO A 32 1.58 -4.63 -13.89
C PRO A 32 0.88 -5.90 -13.38
N ARG A 33 0.86 -6.94 -14.20
CA ARG A 33 0.16 -8.22 -13.91
C ARG A 33 0.59 -8.91 -12.61
N ARG A 34 1.80 -8.62 -12.13
CA ARG A 34 2.32 -9.14 -10.86
C ARG A 34 1.59 -8.56 -9.62
N LEU A 35 1.03 -7.35 -9.75
CA LEU A 35 0.26 -6.68 -8.70
C LEU A 35 -1.24 -6.89 -8.88
N ASP A 36 -1.72 -6.87 -10.13
CA ASP A 36 -3.13 -7.07 -10.44
C ASP A 36 -3.32 -8.25 -11.41
N TRP A 37 -3.90 -9.33 -10.89
CA TRP A 37 -4.15 -10.58 -11.61
C TRP A 37 -5.48 -10.57 -12.38
N GLY A 38 -6.28 -9.50 -12.24
CA GLY A 38 -7.54 -9.30 -12.92
C GLY A 38 -7.41 -8.90 -14.39
N PRO A 39 -8.53 -8.64 -15.08
CA PRO A 39 -8.51 -8.01 -16.40
C PRO A 39 -7.78 -6.66 -16.28
N ARG A 40 -6.78 -6.41 -17.14
CA ARG A 40 -6.00 -5.16 -17.13
C ARG A 40 -6.91 -3.96 -17.36
N ARG A 41 -7.40 -3.36 -16.28
CA ARG A 41 -8.25 -2.19 -16.30
C ARG A 41 -7.46 -1.01 -15.76
N PRO A 42 -7.53 0.15 -16.43
CA PRO A 42 -6.92 1.35 -15.91
C PRO A 42 -7.64 1.82 -14.64
N PHE A 43 -6.85 2.22 -13.64
CA PHE A 43 -7.32 3.00 -12.50
C PHE A 43 -7.29 4.48 -12.87
N ASP A 44 -8.43 5.16 -12.68
CA ASP A 44 -8.50 6.62 -12.75
C ASP A 44 -8.13 7.21 -11.38
N LEU A 45 -6.97 7.86 -11.30
CA LEU A 45 -6.43 8.46 -10.08
C LEU A 45 -7.20 9.72 -9.64
N ASN A 46 -8.11 10.24 -10.47
CA ASN A 46 -9.03 11.30 -10.06
C ASN A 46 -10.29 10.74 -9.38
N ASN A 47 -10.50 9.42 -9.42
CA ASN A 47 -11.59 8.74 -8.76
C ASN A 47 -11.12 8.14 -7.43
N ASP A 48 -11.65 8.69 -6.33
CA ASP A 48 -11.30 8.27 -4.96
C ASP A 48 -11.51 6.77 -4.71
N ARG A 49 -12.53 6.15 -5.32
CA ARG A 49 -12.77 4.71 -5.18
C ARG A 49 -11.70 3.90 -5.90
N HIS A 50 -11.28 4.32 -7.09
CA HIS A 50 -10.19 3.68 -7.81
C HIS A 50 -8.85 3.84 -7.07
N LEU A 51 -8.60 5.00 -6.46
CA LEU A 51 -7.41 5.21 -5.63
C LEU A 51 -7.36 4.24 -4.45
N VAL A 52 -8.47 4.09 -3.70
CA VAL A 52 -8.52 3.17 -2.55
C VAL A 52 -8.20 1.74 -3.00
N ILE A 53 -8.89 1.25 -4.03
CA ILE A 53 -8.69 -0.12 -4.53
C ILE A 53 -7.24 -0.30 -5.00
N MET A 54 -6.71 0.64 -5.77
CA MET A 54 -5.35 0.57 -6.27
C MET A 54 -4.31 0.57 -5.15
N TYR A 55 -4.49 1.40 -4.12
CA TYR A 55 -3.58 1.46 -2.97
C TYR A 55 -3.65 0.17 -2.14
N GLU A 56 -4.85 -0.36 -1.89
CA GLU A 56 -5.03 -1.67 -1.26
C GLU A 56 -4.32 -2.76 -2.06
N THR A 57 -4.52 -2.83 -3.38
CA THR A 57 -3.86 -3.81 -4.24
C THR A 57 -2.34 -3.73 -4.14
N VAL A 58 -1.76 -2.53 -4.28
CA VAL A 58 -0.29 -2.38 -4.22
C VAL A 58 0.24 -2.75 -2.83
N LEU A 59 -0.39 -2.30 -1.75
CA LEU A 59 0.09 -2.58 -0.39
C LEU A 59 -0.04 -4.07 0.00
N ASN A 60 -1.01 -4.78 -0.57
CA ASN A 60 -1.21 -6.21 -0.33
C ASN A 60 -0.31 -7.09 -1.21
N GLU A 61 -0.10 -6.70 -2.47
CA GLU A 61 0.53 -7.56 -3.47
C GLU A 61 1.99 -7.23 -3.76
N ALA A 62 2.46 -6.02 -3.44
CA ALA A 62 3.85 -5.66 -3.65
C ALA A 62 4.80 -6.60 -2.91
N ARG A 63 5.79 -7.10 -3.65
CA ARG A 63 6.89 -7.93 -3.12
C ARG A 63 8.23 -7.20 -3.10
N GLN A 64 8.28 -6.06 -3.78
CA GLN A 64 9.46 -5.23 -3.94
C GLN A 64 9.12 -3.82 -3.49
N ILE A 65 10.04 -3.17 -2.79
CA ILE A 65 9.81 -1.80 -2.30
C ILE A 65 9.69 -0.81 -3.46
N GLU A 66 10.29 -1.12 -4.60
CA GLU A 66 10.22 -0.36 -5.85
C GLU A 66 8.79 -0.23 -6.35
N ASP A 67 7.97 -1.28 -6.28
CA ASP A 67 6.56 -1.23 -6.66
C ASP A 67 5.80 -0.23 -5.75
N VAL A 68 6.05 -0.27 -4.44
CA VAL A 68 5.44 0.67 -3.50
C VAL A 68 5.88 2.10 -3.81
N ARG A 69 7.19 2.34 -4.00
CA ARG A 69 7.74 3.67 -4.31
C ARG A 69 7.21 4.24 -5.63
N GLN A 70 7.00 3.36 -6.62
CA GLN A 70 6.53 3.72 -7.95
C GLN A 70 5.04 4.08 -7.98
N TYR A 71 4.22 3.44 -7.15
CA TYR A 71 2.76 3.50 -7.25
C TYR A 71 2.08 4.25 -6.10
N ILE A 72 2.71 4.31 -4.92
CA ILE A 72 2.15 4.97 -3.74
C ILE A 72 2.72 6.38 -3.62
N ASN A 73 1.84 7.34 -3.34
CA ASN A 73 2.19 8.73 -3.06
C ASN A 73 1.97 9.04 -1.58
N LYS A 74 2.92 9.76 -0.97
CA LYS A 74 2.83 10.11 0.46
C LYS A 74 1.56 10.86 0.87
N GLN A 75 1.15 11.86 0.10
CA GLN A 75 0.00 12.70 0.47
C GLN A 75 -1.30 11.92 0.37
N ILE A 76 -1.43 11.10 -0.68
CA ILE A 76 -2.61 10.27 -0.91
C ILE A 76 -2.66 9.12 0.11
N LEU A 77 -1.53 8.48 0.40
CA LEU A 77 -1.46 7.41 1.40
C LEU A 77 -1.93 7.91 2.77
N VAL A 78 -1.39 9.04 3.21
CA VAL A 78 -1.77 9.67 4.48
C VAL A 78 -3.25 10.04 4.49
N ARG A 79 -3.79 10.58 3.39
CA ARG A 79 -5.21 10.95 3.25
C ARG A 79 -6.15 9.75 3.27
N LEU A 80 -5.73 8.63 2.67
CA LEU A 80 -6.58 7.45 2.51
C LEU A 80 -6.38 6.42 3.62
N TRP A 81 -5.38 6.58 4.50
CA TRP A 81 -4.91 5.52 5.40
C TRP A 81 -6.04 4.81 6.14
N ASP A 82 -7.01 5.51 6.72
CA ASP A 82 -8.12 4.88 7.47
C ASP A 82 -9.21 4.29 6.60
N ARG A 83 -9.28 4.71 5.34
CA ARG A 83 -10.21 4.18 4.36
C ARG A 83 -9.70 2.87 3.75
N LEU A 84 -8.41 2.55 3.90
CA LEU A 84 -7.81 1.35 3.35
C LEU A 84 -8.13 0.13 4.21
N THR A 85 -8.68 -0.90 3.58
CA THR A 85 -8.87 -2.23 4.16
C THR A 85 -7.59 -3.03 3.95
N LEU A 86 -6.74 -3.06 4.98
CA LEU A 86 -5.45 -3.75 4.95
C LEU A 86 -5.44 -4.92 5.94
N PRO A 87 -4.70 -6.01 5.63
CA PRO A 87 -4.40 -7.04 6.62
C PRO A 87 -3.77 -6.41 7.87
N PRO A 88 -4.11 -6.90 9.08
CA PRO A 88 -3.60 -6.33 10.32
C PRO A 88 -2.06 -6.23 10.37
N ASP A 89 -1.36 -7.24 9.84
CA ASP A 89 0.09 -7.26 9.79
C ASP A 89 0.68 -6.18 8.88
N VAL A 90 0.03 -5.90 7.74
CA VAL A 90 0.44 -4.81 6.82
C VAL A 90 0.25 -3.48 7.51
N ARG A 91 -0.93 -3.23 8.08
CA ARG A 91 -1.24 -1.98 8.78
C ARG A 91 -0.25 -1.73 9.92
N ARG A 92 0.00 -2.75 10.74
CA ARG A 92 0.95 -2.68 11.85
C ARG A 92 2.37 -2.39 11.36
N LEU A 93 2.86 -3.12 10.36
CA LEU A 93 4.19 -2.93 9.80
C LEU A 93 4.41 -1.48 9.31
N TRP A 94 3.44 -0.96 8.58
CA TRP A 94 3.51 0.40 8.04
C TRP A 94 3.45 1.46 9.13
N GLU A 95 2.62 1.29 10.16
CA GLU A 95 2.55 2.23 11.28
C GLU A 95 3.74 2.16 12.23
N GLU A 96 4.39 0.99 12.36
CA GLU A 96 5.64 0.84 13.11
C GLU A 96 6.80 1.52 12.38
N ARG A 97 6.83 1.44 11.04
CA ARG A 97 7.84 2.09 10.20
C ARG A 97 7.61 3.59 10.03
N ILE A 98 6.35 4.00 9.91
CA ILE A 98 5.93 5.38 9.61
C ILE A 98 4.85 5.80 10.63
N PRO A 99 5.25 6.23 11.84
CA PRO A 99 4.32 6.59 12.91
C PRO A 99 3.34 7.73 12.54
N GLU A 100 3.66 8.55 11.55
CA GLU A 100 2.81 9.62 11.04
C GLU A 100 1.47 9.12 10.49
N LEU A 101 1.42 7.88 10.00
CA LEU A 101 0.19 7.25 9.53
C LEU A 101 -0.83 7.04 10.66
N ARG A 102 -0.39 6.84 11.91
CA ARG A 102 -1.27 6.80 13.09
C ARG A 102 -1.75 8.17 13.55
N LYS A 103 -0.97 9.22 13.29
CA LYS A 103 -1.22 10.56 13.82
C LYS A 103 -2.23 11.32 12.98
N ARG A 104 -2.25 11.08 11.66
CA ARG A 104 -3.21 11.75 10.76
C ARG A 104 -4.56 11.07 10.74
N SER A 105 -4.63 9.80 11.10
CA SER A 105 -5.87 9.05 11.15
C SER A 105 -6.83 9.42 12.28
N ALA A 106 -6.30 10.08 13.31
CA ALA A 106 -7.06 10.56 14.44
C ALA A 106 -7.58 12.01 14.27
N ALA A 107 -7.53 12.58 13.06
CA ALA A 107 -7.88 13.97 12.78
C ALA A 107 -9.17 14.12 11.97
#